data_AF-A0A968JEN0-F1
#
_entry.id   AF-A0A968JEN0-F1
#
_cell.length_a   1.000
_cell.length_b   1.000
_cell.length_c   1.000
_cell.angle_alpha   90.00
_cell.angle_beta   90.00
_cell.angle_gamma   90.00
#
_symmetry.space_group_name_H-M   'P 1'
#
loop_
_entity.id
_entity.type
_entity.pdbx_description
1 polymer ?
#
loop_
_entity_poly.entity_id
_entity_poly.type
_entity_poly.pdbx_seq_one_letter_code
_entity_poly.pdbx_strand_id
1 'polypeptide(L)'
;MGLWGVYVYDLATGETISYNADTVFSGASVMKVPILLQAYANLPELTEKQRFWARTMILESDNLNANALLAASVGGAGTEDALVAVQQMTASLQQLGLQHTYQNLPYEAYEYLVLLNGYEIPSGPPQEGTPPYTEADPLVRTTPAEIGSLFVMLDQCSTGEGPLLELFSENLTEQRCQEMLDLLAENPDDIRMRSGLPTAARVEHKAGWVEDMQADVGIVRSPGGDFVLAVYLYQETDWLRDHIAGPVLGDFARLVYSAYNPIPLVETTQE
;
A
#
# COMPACT_ATOMS: atom_id res chain seq x y z
N MET A 1 18.17 -16.76 0.16
CA MET A 1 16.96 -17.49 0.56
C MET A 1 15.81 -16.50 0.48
N GLY A 2 14.69 -16.84 -0.16
CA GLY A 2 13.56 -15.90 -0.28
C GLY A 2 12.79 -15.77 1.04
N LEU A 3 12.38 -14.56 1.38
CA LEU A 3 11.57 -14.23 2.53
C LEU A 3 10.18 -13.75 2.11
N TRP A 4 9.17 -14.18 2.87
CA TRP A 4 7.77 -13.82 2.67
C TRP A 4 7.27 -13.02 3.85
N GLY A 5 6.55 -11.94 3.57
CA GLY A 5 5.74 -11.21 4.52
C GLY A 5 4.28 -11.25 4.06
N VAL A 6 3.39 -11.71 4.93
CA VAL A 6 1.97 -11.91 4.60
C VAL A 6 1.11 -11.38 5.73
N TYR A 7 0.08 -10.64 5.36
CA TYR A 7 -1.03 -10.26 6.21
C TYR A 7 -2.34 -10.44 5.46
N VAL A 8 -3.28 -11.19 6.04
CA VAL A 8 -4.64 -11.37 5.56
C VAL A 8 -5.60 -10.95 6.67
N TYR A 9 -6.56 -10.08 6.34
CA TYR A 9 -7.58 -9.63 7.28
C TYR A 9 -8.97 -9.83 6.67
N ASP A 10 -9.83 -10.54 7.40
CA ASP A 10 -11.22 -10.74 7.05
C ASP A 10 -12.04 -9.49 7.40
N LEU A 11 -12.62 -8.81 6.41
CA LEU A 11 -13.34 -7.55 6.64
C LEU A 11 -14.67 -7.76 7.38
N ALA A 12 -15.24 -8.97 7.37
CA ALA A 12 -16.50 -9.25 8.05
C ALA A 12 -16.30 -9.68 9.51
N THR A 13 -15.27 -10.49 9.78
CA THR A 13 -15.04 -11.08 11.12
C THR A 13 -13.96 -10.37 11.92
N GLY A 14 -13.07 -9.63 11.26
CA GLY A 14 -11.87 -9.06 11.85
C GLY A 14 -10.78 -10.08 12.18
N GLU A 15 -10.95 -11.35 11.76
CA GLU A 15 -9.93 -12.37 11.93
C GLU A 15 -8.70 -12.07 11.05
N THR A 16 -7.52 -12.40 11.57
CA THR A 16 -6.25 -12.16 10.89
C THR A 16 -5.45 -13.45 10.76
N ILE A 17 -4.88 -13.68 9.57
CA ILE A 17 -3.88 -14.72 9.32
C ILE A 17 -2.62 -14.03 8.81
N SER A 18 -1.47 -14.35 9.39
CA SER A 18 -0.26 -13.60 9.08
C SER A 18 1.02 -14.45 9.18
N TYR A 19 2.07 -14.04 8.46
CA TYR A 19 3.37 -14.69 8.46
C TYR A 19 4.46 -13.64 8.21
N ASN A 20 5.39 -13.46 9.16
CA ASN A 20 6.39 -12.36 9.16
C ASN A 20 5.74 -10.99 8.88
N ALA A 21 4.53 -10.79 9.41
CA ALA A 21 3.71 -9.63 9.10
C ALA A 21 4.25 -8.33 9.70
N ASP A 22 5.10 -8.45 10.73
CA ASP A 22 5.79 -7.35 11.39
C ASP A 22 7.27 -7.28 10.98
N THR A 23 7.70 -8.05 9.99
CA THR A 23 9.00 -7.81 9.33
C THR A 23 8.89 -6.54 8.50
N VAL A 24 9.88 -5.66 8.60
CA VAL A 24 9.95 -4.44 7.79
C VAL A 24 10.51 -4.76 6.41
N PHE A 25 9.83 -4.30 5.38
CA PHE A 25 10.21 -4.36 3.96
C PHE A 25 10.34 -2.94 3.39
N SER A 26 11.03 -2.79 2.25
CA SER A 26 10.97 -1.53 1.49
C SER A 26 9.51 -1.24 1.11
N GLY A 27 9.08 0.00 1.31
CA GLY A 27 7.69 0.42 1.04
C GLY A 27 7.42 0.55 -0.46
N ALA A 28 8.47 0.87 -1.23
CA ALA A 28 8.42 1.03 -2.68
C ALA A 28 7.18 1.86 -3.10
N SER A 29 6.56 1.53 -4.23
CA SER A 29 5.36 2.23 -4.69
C SER A 29 4.07 1.90 -3.91
N VAL A 30 4.10 0.98 -2.93
CA VAL A 30 2.93 0.76 -2.05
C VAL A 30 2.67 2.01 -1.20
N MET A 31 3.73 2.77 -0.84
CA MET A 31 3.62 4.03 -0.10
C MET A 31 2.85 5.13 -0.85
N LYS A 32 2.51 4.94 -2.13
CA LYS A 32 1.59 5.83 -2.86
C LYS A 32 0.16 5.79 -2.31
N VAL A 33 -0.21 4.76 -1.56
CA VAL A 33 -1.51 4.68 -0.85
C VAL A 33 -1.57 5.69 0.31
N PRO A 34 -0.60 5.74 1.24
CA PRO A 34 -0.47 6.85 2.19
C PRO A 34 -0.40 8.24 1.55
N ILE A 35 0.27 8.40 0.40
CA ILE A 35 0.31 9.69 -0.31
C ILE A 35 -1.09 10.09 -0.81
N LEU A 36 -1.86 9.13 -1.33
CA LEU A 36 -3.24 9.35 -1.74
C LEU A 36 -4.09 9.81 -0.55
N LEU A 37 -3.98 9.11 0.59
CA LEU A 37 -4.65 9.50 1.84
C LEU A 37 -4.25 10.91 2.29
N GLN A 38 -2.94 11.23 2.31
CA GLN A 38 -2.43 12.55 2.67
C GLN A 38 -3.05 13.66 1.81
N ALA A 39 -3.19 13.43 0.50
CA ALA A 39 -3.83 14.37 -0.40
C ALA A 39 -5.31 14.57 -0.05
N TYR A 40 -6.06 13.48 0.12
CA TYR A 40 -7.49 13.52 0.40
C TYR A 40 -7.81 14.10 1.78
N ALA A 41 -6.92 13.91 2.77
CA ALA A 41 -7.06 14.41 4.12
C ALA A 41 -6.76 15.92 4.25
N ASN A 42 -5.98 16.50 3.32
CA ASN A 42 -5.52 17.89 3.44
C ASN A 42 -6.00 18.82 2.32
N LEU A 43 -6.59 18.26 1.26
CA LEU A 43 -7.23 19.03 0.19
C LEU A 43 -8.76 18.83 0.28
N PRO A 44 -9.56 19.89 0.52
CA PRO A 44 -11.02 19.76 0.66
C PRO A 44 -11.66 19.18 -0.60
N GLU A 45 -11.13 19.53 -1.76
CA GLU A 45 -11.44 18.93 -3.05
C GLU A 45 -10.17 18.85 -3.90
N LEU A 46 -10.09 17.85 -4.78
CA LEU A 46 -9.04 17.80 -5.78
C LEU A 46 -9.45 18.64 -6.99
N THR A 47 -8.55 19.45 -7.51
CA THR A 47 -8.67 20.05 -8.85
C THR A 47 -8.55 18.98 -9.93
N GLU A 48 -8.92 19.30 -11.19
CA GLU A 48 -8.71 18.37 -12.31
C GLU A 48 -7.24 17.95 -12.46
N LYS A 49 -6.32 18.88 -12.23
CA LYS A 49 -4.88 18.61 -12.28
C LYS A 49 -4.45 17.64 -11.18
N GLN A 50 -4.93 17.84 -9.96
CA GLN A 50 -4.63 16.93 -8.84
C GLN A 50 -5.28 15.56 -9.00
N ARG A 51 -6.49 15.47 -9.59
CA ARG A 51 -7.09 14.19 -9.98
C ARG A 51 -6.25 13.46 -11.03
N PHE A 52 -5.74 14.18 -12.03
CA PHE A 52 -4.81 13.62 -13.00
C PHE A 52 -3.55 13.10 -12.31
N TRP A 53 -2.94 13.88 -11.42
CA TRP A 53 -1.77 13.44 -10.65
C TRP A 53 -2.04 12.20 -9.81
N ALA A 54 -3.14 12.17 -9.06
CA ALA A 54 -3.53 11.00 -8.27
C ALA A 54 -3.72 9.77 -9.15
N ARG A 55 -4.39 9.94 -10.30
CA ARG A 55 -4.61 8.85 -11.25
C ARG A 55 -3.31 8.31 -11.83
N THR A 56 -2.45 9.17 -12.37
CA THR A 56 -1.16 8.75 -12.95
C THR A 56 -0.23 8.16 -11.88
N MET A 57 -0.25 8.70 -10.66
CA MET A 57 0.47 8.12 -9.51
C MET A 57 0.03 6.68 -9.24
N ILE A 58 -1.28 6.38 -9.23
CA ILE A 58 -1.76 5.03 -8.91
C ILE A 58 -1.59 4.07 -10.09
N LEU A 59 -2.05 4.46 -11.29
CA LEU A 59 -2.13 3.57 -12.47
C LEU A 59 -0.76 3.35 -13.13
N GLU A 60 0.08 4.38 -13.18
CA GLU A 60 1.39 4.32 -13.84
C GLU A 60 2.54 4.25 -12.84
N SER A 61 2.22 4.30 -11.53
CA SER A 61 3.21 4.32 -10.46
C SER A 61 4.17 5.51 -10.54
N ASP A 62 3.72 6.64 -11.09
CA ASP A 62 4.57 7.80 -11.38
C ASP A 62 5.01 8.56 -10.12
N ASN A 63 6.32 8.75 -9.98
CA ASN A 63 6.94 9.36 -8.80
C ASN A 63 6.79 10.89 -8.77
N LEU A 64 6.85 11.55 -9.92
CA LEU A 64 6.80 13.02 -9.99
C LEU A 64 5.40 13.54 -9.65
N ASN A 65 4.35 12.86 -10.12
CA ASN A 65 2.98 13.17 -9.77
C ASN A 65 2.68 12.84 -8.30
N ALA A 66 3.29 11.80 -7.74
CA ALA A 66 3.22 11.54 -6.30
C ALA A 66 3.79 12.72 -5.48
N ASN A 67 4.96 13.21 -5.87
CA ASN A 67 5.60 14.36 -5.23
C ASN A 67 4.82 15.67 -5.44
N ALA A 68 4.25 15.88 -6.63
CA ALA A 68 3.41 17.04 -6.91
C ALA A 68 2.13 17.03 -6.05
N LEU A 69 1.54 15.86 -5.83
CA LEU A 69 0.36 15.70 -4.98
C LEU A 69 0.70 15.92 -3.50
N LEU A 70 1.86 15.42 -3.04
CA LEU A 70 2.42 15.72 -1.72
C LEU A 70 2.59 17.22 -1.52
N ALA A 71 3.33 17.90 -2.40
CA ALA A 71 3.56 19.34 -2.32
C ALA A 71 2.25 20.13 -2.28
N ALA A 72 1.29 19.74 -3.13
CA ALA A 72 -0.01 20.40 -3.17
C ALA A 72 -0.82 20.20 -1.88
N SER A 73 -0.68 19.06 -1.19
CA SER A 73 -1.39 18.77 0.07
C SER A 73 -1.05 19.74 1.21
N VAL A 74 0.08 20.44 1.12
CA VAL A 74 0.50 21.49 2.06
C VAL A 74 0.41 22.90 1.47
N GLY A 75 -0.30 23.05 0.34
CA GLY A 75 -0.48 24.33 -0.36
C GLY A 75 0.72 24.77 -1.20
N GLY A 76 1.70 23.88 -1.42
CA GLY A 76 2.93 24.15 -2.14
C GLY A 76 2.99 23.52 -3.54
N ALA A 77 4.17 23.60 -4.15
CA ALA A 77 4.45 23.03 -5.48
C ALA A 77 5.90 22.54 -5.66
N GLY A 78 6.79 22.85 -4.70
CA GLY A 78 8.21 22.51 -4.76
C GLY A 78 8.56 21.18 -4.08
N THR A 79 9.82 20.78 -4.22
CA THR A 79 10.35 19.56 -3.61
C THR A 79 10.42 19.68 -2.09
N GLU A 80 10.69 20.88 -1.59
CA GLU A 80 10.71 21.22 -0.18
C GLU A 80 9.31 21.15 0.43
N ASP A 81 8.27 21.57 -0.31
CA ASP A 81 6.87 21.41 0.11
C ASP A 81 6.50 19.93 0.18
N ALA A 82 6.92 19.13 -0.81
CA ALA A 82 6.74 17.69 -0.75
C ALA A 82 7.46 17.06 0.45
N LEU A 83 8.63 17.57 0.85
CA LEU A 83 9.34 17.14 2.06
C LEU A 83 8.52 17.42 3.32
N VAL A 84 7.92 18.60 3.43
CA VAL A 84 7.01 18.93 4.55
C VAL A 84 5.81 17.99 4.57
N ALA A 85 5.23 17.71 3.40
CA ALA A 85 4.08 16.82 3.28
C ALA A 85 4.41 15.37 3.69
N VAL A 86 5.57 14.81 3.32
CA VAL A 86 5.92 13.45 3.75
C VAL A 86 6.19 13.37 5.26
N GLN A 87 6.71 14.43 5.87
CA GLN A 87 6.87 14.51 7.33
C GLN A 87 5.50 14.54 8.03
N GLN A 88 4.56 15.35 7.52
CA GLN A 88 3.19 15.40 8.04
C GLN A 88 2.47 14.06 7.86
N MET A 89 2.61 13.42 6.69
CA MET A 89 2.05 12.11 6.39
C MET A 89 2.59 11.06 7.37
N THR A 90 3.92 10.98 7.53
CA THR A 90 4.58 10.05 8.47
C THR A 90 4.10 10.25 9.91
N ALA A 91 4.01 11.50 10.38
CA ALA A 91 3.49 11.79 11.71
C ALA A 91 2.02 11.37 11.89
N SER A 92 1.21 11.44 10.82
CA SER A 92 -0.18 11.00 10.85
C SER A 92 -0.31 9.48 10.85
N LEU A 93 0.53 8.77 10.08
CA LEU A 93 0.61 7.31 10.11
C LEU A 93 0.98 6.79 11.51
N GLN A 94 1.93 7.45 12.19
CA GLN A 94 2.28 7.13 13.58
C GLN A 94 1.13 7.36 14.57
N GLN A 95 0.31 8.40 14.37
CA GLN A 95 -0.90 8.62 15.19
C GLN A 95 -1.95 7.54 14.98
N LEU A 96 -2.01 6.95 13.78
CA LEU A 96 -2.84 5.77 13.47
C LEU A 96 -2.26 4.47 14.01
N GLY A 97 -1.11 4.52 14.72
CA GLY A 97 -0.46 3.34 15.28
C GLY A 97 0.47 2.60 14.31
N LEU A 98 0.69 3.14 13.10
CA LEU A 98 1.55 2.54 12.08
C LEU A 98 2.99 3.04 12.28
N GLN A 99 3.72 2.43 13.22
CA GLN A 99 5.03 2.93 13.67
C GLN A 99 6.17 2.63 12.69
N HIS A 100 6.03 1.55 11.91
CA HIS A 100 7.03 1.07 10.96
C HIS A 100 6.72 1.47 9.50
N THR A 101 5.61 2.16 9.26
CA THR A 101 5.14 2.62 7.96
C THR A 101 5.41 4.11 7.81
N TYR A 102 6.43 4.45 7.04
CA TYR A 102 6.80 5.84 6.84
C TYR A 102 7.55 6.08 5.53
N GLN A 103 7.49 7.33 5.10
CA GLN A 103 8.26 7.87 4.01
C GLN A 103 8.88 9.18 4.48
N ASN A 104 10.20 9.22 4.58
CA ASN A 104 10.93 10.38 5.09
C ASN A 104 11.46 11.29 3.98
N LEU A 105 11.33 10.87 2.73
CA LEU A 105 11.82 11.59 1.56
C LEU A 105 10.81 11.48 0.39
N PRO A 106 10.52 12.56 -0.34
CA PRO A 106 9.82 12.47 -1.62
C PRO A 106 10.60 11.57 -2.60
N TYR A 107 9.90 10.90 -3.51
CA TYR A 107 10.56 10.00 -4.46
C TYR A 107 11.59 10.77 -5.31
N GLU A 108 12.73 10.15 -5.62
CA GLU A 108 13.76 10.73 -6.51
C GLU A 108 14.33 12.08 -6.03
N ALA A 109 14.09 12.49 -4.77
CA ALA A 109 14.50 13.81 -4.27
C ALA A 109 15.85 13.81 -3.53
N TYR A 110 16.53 12.65 -3.43
CA TYR A 110 17.74 12.51 -2.62
C TYR A 110 18.88 13.40 -3.10
N GLU A 111 19.15 13.40 -4.41
CA GLU A 111 20.22 14.22 -4.99
C GLU A 111 19.98 15.70 -4.71
N TYR A 112 18.77 16.19 -4.98
CA TYR A 112 18.44 17.60 -4.77
C TYR A 112 18.44 17.99 -3.29
N LEU A 113 17.70 17.28 -2.43
CA LEU A 113 17.56 17.66 -1.02
C LEU A 113 18.85 17.40 -0.24
N VAL A 114 19.43 16.21 -0.35
CA VAL A 114 20.55 15.80 0.52
C VAL A 114 21.88 16.23 -0.06
N LEU A 115 22.19 15.87 -1.32
CA LEU A 115 23.52 16.09 -1.88
C LEU A 115 23.78 17.54 -2.27
N LEU A 116 22.79 18.21 -2.87
CA LEU A 116 22.95 19.59 -3.35
C LEU A 116 22.61 20.64 -2.29
N ASN A 117 21.60 20.38 -1.45
CA ASN A 117 21.09 21.36 -0.49
C ASN A 117 21.36 20.99 0.99
N GLY A 118 21.97 19.84 1.28
CA GLY A 118 22.46 19.51 2.61
C GLY A 118 21.38 19.24 3.67
N TYR A 119 20.16 18.85 3.25
CA TYR A 119 19.11 18.48 4.18
C TYR A 119 19.47 17.19 4.93
N GLU A 120 19.28 17.19 6.25
CA GLU A 120 19.37 15.99 7.07
C GLU A 120 18.02 15.28 7.10
N ILE A 121 17.98 14.03 6.63
CA ILE A 121 16.75 13.24 6.53
C ILE A 121 16.86 12.03 7.48
N PRO A 122 15.92 11.87 8.43
CA PRO A 122 15.91 10.73 9.32
C PRO A 122 15.86 9.41 8.54
N SER A 123 16.77 8.49 8.87
CA SER A 123 16.82 7.15 8.30
C SER A 123 16.32 6.13 9.31
N GLY A 124 15.65 5.11 8.82
CA GLY A 124 15.31 3.92 9.59
C GLY A 124 16.53 3.17 10.08
N PRO A 125 16.42 2.45 11.21
CA PRO A 125 17.50 1.60 11.66
C PRO A 125 17.69 0.42 10.70
N PRO A 126 18.92 -0.15 10.63
CA PRO A 126 19.21 -1.33 9.80
C PRO A 126 18.35 -2.55 10.14
N GLN A 127 17.89 -2.66 11.39
CA GLN A 127 16.99 -3.71 11.85
C GLN A 127 15.81 -3.06 12.56
N GLU A 128 14.61 -3.34 12.08
CA GLU A 128 13.35 -2.78 12.58
C GLU A 128 12.23 -3.83 12.48
N GLY A 129 11.20 -3.70 13.30
CA GLY A 129 10.12 -4.66 13.41
C GLY A 129 10.59 -5.98 14.03
N THR A 130 10.03 -7.10 13.58
CA THR A 130 10.36 -8.43 14.08
C THR A 130 11.21 -9.22 13.07
N PRO A 131 12.13 -10.07 13.55
CA PRO A 131 12.89 -10.94 12.67
C PRO A 131 11.95 -11.96 11.99
N PRO A 132 12.29 -12.44 10.79
CA PRO A 132 13.51 -12.16 10.01
C PRO A 132 13.58 -10.72 9.49
N TYR A 133 14.79 -10.22 9.22
CA TYR A 133 15.00 -8.86 8.72
C TYR A 133 15.33 -8.87 7.22
N THR A 134 15.01 -7.77 6.51
CA THR A 134 15.40 -7.53 5.11
C THR A 134 16.32 -6.32 5.00
N GLU A 135 16.91 -6.11 3.82
CA GLU A 135 17.60 -4.87 3.46
C GLU A 135 16.59 -3.77 3.06
N ALA A 136 15.62 -3.50 3.93
CA ALA A 136 14.55 -2.54 3.64
C ALA A 136 15.11 -1.11 3.49
N ASP A 137 14.64 -0.38 2.47
CA ASP A 137 14.97 1.02 2.21
C ASP A 137 14.89 1.85 3.50
N PRO A 138 15.94 2.61 3.85
CA PRO A 138 15.99 3.36 5.11
C PRO A 138 15.01 4.55 5.15
N LEU A 139 14.52 5.01 4.00
CA LEU A 139 13.70 6.22 3.89
C LEU A 139 12.24 5.92 3.52
N VAL A 140 11.95 4.76 2.93
CA VAL A 140 10.61 4.39 2.46
C VAL A 140 10.32 2.94 2.83
N ARG A 141 9.58 2.71 3.91
CA ARG A 141 9.39 1.35 4.47
C ARG A 141 8.06 1.14 5.16
N THR A 142 7.71 -0.13 5.34
CA THR A 142 6.47 -0.57 5.98
C THR A 142 6.57 -2.04 6.40
N THR A 143 5.56 -2.54 7.12
CA THR A 143 5.34 -3.97 7.37
C THR A 143 4.05 -4.42 6.69
N PRO A 144 3.91 -5.69 6.27
CA PRO A 144 2.66 -6.21 5.75
C PRO A 144 1.44 -5.93 6.65
N ALA A 145 1.61 -6.05 7.97
CA ALA A 145 0.53 -5.82 8.94
C ALA A 145 0.08 -4.35 8.97
N GLU A 146 1.01 -3.40 8.96
CA GLU A 146 0.66 -1.98 9.09
C GLU A 146 0.06 -1.41 7.81
N ILE A 147 0.65 -1.69 6.65
CA ILE A 147 0.07 -1.26 5.38
C ILE A 147 -1.25 -1.98 5.09
N GLY A 148 -1.37 -3.25 5.46
CA GLY A 148 -2.64 -3.97 5.43
C GLY A 148 -3.69 -3.33 6.35
N SER A 149 -3.29 -2.93 7.56
CA SER A 149 -4.17 -2.20 8.48
C SER A 149 -4.63 -0.85 7.90
N LEU A 150 -3.79 -0.14 7.15
CA LEU A 150 -4.20 1.08 6.45
C LEU A 150 -5.34 0.81 5.44
N PHE A 151 -5.30 -0.31 4.72
CA PHE A 151 -6.39 -0.71 3.83
C PHE A 151 -7.68 -1.05 4.59
N VAL A 152 -7.58 -1.70 5.76
CA VAL A 152 -8.74 -1.91 6.65
C VAL A 152 -9.34 -0.57 7.08
N MET A 153 -8.49 0.39 7.46
CA MET A 153 -8.92 1.73 7.87
C MET A 153 -9.57 2.52 6.70
N LEU A 154 -9.10 2.34 5.47
CA LEU A 154 -9.72 2.91 4.27
C LEU A 154 -11.09 2.30 3.99
N ASP A 155 -11.25 0.98 4.15
CA ASP A 155 -12.53 0.28 4.01
C ASP A 155 -13.55 0.79 5.05
N GLN A 156 -13.17 0.82 6.33
CA GLN A 156 -13.97 1.39 7.41
C GLN A 156 -14.37 2.85 7.13
N CYS A 157 -13.42 3.65 6.65
CA CYS A 157 -13.70 5.04 6.29
C CYS A 157 -14.74 5.12 5.18
N SER A 158 -14.67 4.25 4.18
CA SER A 158 -15.64 4.17 3.07
C SER A 158 -17.03 3.70 3.49
N THR A 159 -17.21 3.25 4.72
CA THR A 159 -18.50 2.92 5.34
C THR A 159 -18.90 3.89 6.46
N GLY A 160 -18.18 5.01 6.61
CA GLY A 160 -18.51 6.07 7.56
C GLY A 160 -18.00 5.84 8.99
N GLU A 161 -17.03 4.93 9.19
CA GLU A 161 -16.45 4.61 10.49
C GLU A 161 -14.92 4.58 10.49
N GLY A 162 -14.32 4.27 11.64
CA GLY A 162 -12.89 4.01 11.76
C GLY A 162 -12.01 5.24 12.00
N PRO A 163 -10.72 5.01 12.28
CA PRO A 163 -9.81 6.03 12.81
C PRO A 163 -9.45 7.13 11.82
N LEU A 164 -9.61 6.92 10.51
CA LEU A 164 -9.33 7.96 9.51
C LEU A 164 -10.31 9.13 9.62
N LEU A 165 -11.60 8.86 9.86
CA LEU A 165 -12.60 9.90 10.03
C LEU A 165 -12.42 10.65 11.35
N GLU A 166 -11.90 9.98 12.39
CA GLU A 166 -11.55 10.62 13.65
C GLU A 166 -10.35 11.57 13.50
N LEU A 167 -9.28 11.09 12.85
CA LEU A 167 -8.04 11.85 12.69
C LEU A 167 -8.16 12.98 11.66
N PHE A 168 -8.89 12.77 10.56
CA PHE A 168 -8.98 13.70 9.43
C PHE A 168 -10.41 14.21 9.18
N SER A 169 -11.13 14.49 10.28
CA SER A 169 -12.54 14.89 10.28
C SER A 169 -12.89 16.15 9.47
N GLU A 170 -11.90 16.98 9.11
CA GLU A 170 -12.13 18.21 8.34
C GLU A 170 -12.44 17.93 6.86
N ASN A 171 -11.70 17.01 6.24
CA ASN A 171 -11.77 16.79 4.78
C ASN A 171 -12.12 15.34 4.39
N LEU A 172 -12.00 14.35 5.27
CA LEU A 172 -12.39 12.98 4.94
C LEU A 172 -13.87 12.74 5.21
N THR A 173 -14.50 12.04 4.27
CA THR A 173 -15.88 11.57 4.33
C THR A 173 -15.95 10.15 3.76
N GLU A 174 -17.06 9.47 4.01
CA GLU A 174 -17.37 8.16 3.41
C GLU A 174 -17.12 8.15 1.90
N GLN A 175 -17.72 9.11 1.17
CA GLN A 175 -17.58 9.23 -0.27
C GLN A 175 -16.11 9.43 -0.70
N ARG A 176 -15.36 10.26 0.01
CA ARG A 176 -13.96 10.55 -0.33
C ARG A 176 -13.04 9.35 -0.09
N CYS A 177 -13.33 8.54 0.93
CA CYS A 177 -12.65 7.26 1.13
C CYS A 177 -13.03 6.23 0.06
N GLN A 178 -14.30 6.18 -0.34
CA GLN A 178 -14.72 5.35 -1.48
C GLN A 178 -14.03 5.77 -2.78
N GLU A 179 -13.87 7.07 -3.06
CA GLU A 179 -13.15 7.57 -4.24
C GLU A 179 -11.68 7.08 -4.28
N MET A 180 -11.01 7.00 -3.12
CA MET A 180 -9.65 6.45 -3.04
C MET A 180 -9.63 4.94 -3.37
N LEU A 181 -10.58 4.17 -2.83
CA LEU A 181 -10.72 2.74 -3.12
C LEU A 181 -11.07 2.49 -4.59
N ASP A 182 -11.96 3.29 -5.16
CA ASP A 182 -12.32 3.21 -6.58
C ASP A 182 -11.11 3.47 -7.48
N LEU A 183 -10.29 4.47 -7.16
CA LEU A 183 -9.07 4.74 -7.91
C LEU A 183 -8.07 3.57 -7.82
N LEU A 184 -7.93 2.96 -6.64
CA LEU A 184 -7.09 1.77 -6.44
C LEU A 184 -7.62 0.55 -7.22
N ALA A 185 -8.95 0.47 -7.45
CA ALA A 185 -9.57 -0.57 -8.27
C ALA A 185 -9.25 -0.45 -9.76
N GLU A 186 -8.81 0.73 -10.21
CA GLU A 186 -8.45 1.01 -11.60
C GLU A 186 -6.98 0.68 -11.93
N ASN A 187 -6.20 0.24 -10.95
CA ASN A 187 -4.80 -0.12 -11.15
C ASN A 187 -4.68 -1.27 -12.19
N PRO A 188 -3.91 -1.09 -13.28
CA PRO A 188 -3.85 -2.05 -14.38
C PRO A 188 -2.90 -3.23 -14.14
N ASP A 189 -2.19 -3.29 -13.01
CA ASP A 189 -1.22 -4.35 -12.75
C ASP A 189 -1.89 -5.75 -12.70
N ASP A 190 -1.65 -6.56 -13.73
CA ASP A 190 -2.28 -7.87 -13.90
C ASP A 190 -1.32 -9.05 -13.68
N ILE A 191 -0.06 -8.78 -13.33
CA ILE A 191 1.01 -9.79 -13.21
C ILE A 191 1.32 -10.20 -11.77
N ARG A 192 0.85 -9.48 -10.74
CA ARG A 192 1.03 -9.81 -9.31
C ARG A 192 -0.25 -10.37 -8.71
N MET A 193 -0.86 -9.76 -7.68
CA MET A 193 -2.01 -10.31 -6.97
C MET A 193 -3.15 -10.63 -7.95
N ARG A 194 -3.42 -9.72 -8.88
CA ARG A 194 -4.46 -9.87 -9.92
C ARG A 194 -4.30 -11.13 -10.78
N SER A 195 -3.07 -11.59 -11.03
CA SER A 195 -2.83 -12.79 -11.84
C SER A 195 -3.40 -14.07 -11.22
N GLY A 196 -3.62 -14.08 -9.90
CA GLY A 196 -4.19 -15.19 -9.16
C GLY A 196 -5.71 -15.13 -8.96
N LEU A 197 -6.36 -14.04 -9.37
CA LEU A 197 -7.75 -13.76 -9.04
C LEU A 197 -8.66 -13.84 -10.27
N PRO A 198 -9.95 -14.19 -10.11
CA PRO A 198 -10.89 -14.13 -11.22
C PRO A 198 -10.97 -12.71 -11.81
N THR A 199 -11.10 -12.61 -13.12
CA THR A 199 -11.18 -11.32 -13.83
C THR A 199 -12.34 -10.44 -13.33
N ALA A 200 -13.44 -11.08 -12.89
CA ALA A 200 -14.62 -10.41 -12.35
C ALA A 200 -14.47 -9.93 -10.89
N ALA A 201 -13.44 -10.36 -10.15
CA ALA A 201 -13.20 -9.88 -8.81
C ALA A 201 -12.77 -8.40 -8.87
N ARG A 202 -13.43 -7.54 -8.07
CA ARG A 202 -12.96 -6.17 -7.83
C ARG A 202 -11.81 -6.22 -6.84
N VAL A 203 -10.72 -5.53 -7.15
CA VAL A 203 -9.49 -5.57 -6.36
C VAL A 203 -8.95 -4.15 -6.27
N GLU A 204 -9.00 -3.57 -5.08
CA GLU A 204 -8.48 -2.23 -4.79
C GLU A 204 -7.05 -2.37 -4.29
N HIS A 205 -6.04 -2.22 -5.15
CA HIS A 205 -4.68 -2.61 -4.80
C HIS A 205 -3.59 -1.69 -5.32
N LYS A 206 -2.42 -1.77 -4.69
CA LYS A 206 -1.19 -1.14 -5.16
C LYS A 206 0.00 -2.10 -5.04
N ALA A 207 0.60 -2.38 -6.19
CA ALA A 207 1.89 -3.05 -6.28
C ALA A 207 3.07 -2.11 -6.02
N GLY A 208 4.18 -2.66 -5.55
CA GLY A 208 5.46 -1.98 -5.42
C GLY A 208 6.64 -2.94 -5.56
N TRP A 209 7.73 -2.46 -6.12
CA TRP A 209 8.96 -3.24 -6.28
C TRP A 209 10.19 -2.35 -6.18
N VAL A 210 11.27 -2.96 -5.70
CA VAL A 210 12.66 -2.48 -5.77
C VAL A 210 13.52 -3.67 -6.21
N GLU A 211 14.83 -3.48 -6.29
CA GLU A 211 15.79 -4.47 -6.78
C GLU A 211 15.61 -5.85 -6.14
N ASP A 212 15.43 -5.92 -4.82
CA ASP A 212 15.42 -7.17 -4.05
C ASP A 212 14.04 -7.55 -3.49
N MET A 213 12.99 -6.78 -3.79
CA MET A 213 11.67 -6.95 -3.18
C MET A 213 10.55 -6.64 -4.16
N GLN A 214 9.50 -7.47 -4.16
CA GLN A 214 8.22 -7.16 -4.81
C GLN A 214 7.05 -7.38 -3.84
N ALA A 215 6.03 -6.55 -3.97
CA ALA A 215 4.84 -6.59 -3.13
C ALA A 215 3.58 -6.21 -3.89
N ASP A 216 2.45 -6.64 -3.34
CA ASP A 216 1.12 -6.18 -3.74
C ASP A 216 0.21 -6.18 -2.51
N VAL A 217 -0.53 -5.09 -2.32
CA VAL A 217 -1.37 -4.86 -1.15
C VAL A 217 -2.71 -4.30 -1.59
N GLY A 218 -3.80 -4.88 -1.10
CA GLY A 218 -5.12 -4.40 -1.47
C GLY A 218 -6.28 -5.10 -0.78
N ILE A 219 -7.48 -4.62 -1.06
CA ILE A 219 -8.74 -5.28 -0.72
C ILE A 219 -9.22 -6.09 -1.92
N VAL A 220 -9.58 -7.34 -1.69
CA VAL A 220 -10.20 -8.23 -2.68
C VAL A 220 -11.66 -8.41 -2.31
N ARG A 221 -12.55 -8.03 -3.22
CA ARG A 221 -13.99 -8.23 -3.08
C ARG A 221 -14.37 -9.58 -3.66
N SER A 222 -14.97 -10.46 -2.84
CA SER A 222 -15.26 -11.83 -3.27
C SER A 222 -16.63 -12.33 -2.80
N PRO A 223 -17.28 -13.25 -3.55
CA PRO A 223 -18.59 -13.77 -3.17
C PRO A 223 -18.64 -14.44 -1.79
N GLY A 224 -17.54 -15.08 -1.38
CA GLY A 224 -17.41 -15.77 -0.10
C GLY A 224 -16.95 -14.89 1.06
N GLY A 225 -16.62 -13.62 0.80
CA GLY A 225 -16.16 -12.67 1.82
C GLY A 225 -15.07 -11.74 1.29
N ASP A 226 -15.09 -10.49 1.73
CA ASP A 226 -14.09 -9.50 1.37
C ASP A 226 -12.90 -9.58 2.33
N PHE A 227 -11.69 -9.41 1.82
CA PHE A 227 -10.48 -9.47 2.63
C PHE A 227 -9.42 -8.49 2.18
N VAL A 228 -8.60 -8.01 3.12
CA VAL A 228 -7.33 -7.35 2.81
C VAL A 228 -6.25 -8.40 2.67
N LEU A 229 -5.42 -8.27 1.65
CA LEU A 229 -4.19 -9.04 1.47
C LEU A 229 -3.02 -8.09 1.29
N ALA A 230 -2.01 -8.20 2.15
CA ALA A 230 -0.68 -7.66 1.91
C ALA A 230 0.29 -8.82 1.73
N VAL A 231 0.95 -8.89 0.58
CA VAL A 231 1.94 -9.93 0.29
C VAL A 231 3.24 -9.30 -0.22
N TYR A 232 4.34 -9.66 0.43
CA TYR A 232 5.69 -9.20 0.16
C TYR A 232 6.60 -10.41 -0.08
N LEU A 233 7.43 -10.30 -1.10
CA LEU A 233 8.51 -11.24 -1.40
C LEU A 233 9.82 -10.47 -1.47
N TYR A 234 10.74 -10.82 -0.57
CA TYR A 234 12.11 -10.32 -0.57
C TYR A 234 13.08 -11.45 -0.90
N GLN A 235 14.13 -11.15 -1.64
CA GLN A 235 15.26 -12.05 -1.83
C GLN A 235 16.53 -11.23 -2.01
N GLU A 236 17.58 -11.56 -1.26
CA GLU A 236 18.91 -11.00 -1.47
C GLU A 236 19.42 -11.37 -2.88
N THR A 237 19.28 -10.45 -3.83
CA THR A 237 19.63 -10.57 -5.25
C THR A 237 19.77 -9.17 -5.86
N ASP A 238 20.51 -9.05 -6.97
CA ASP A 238 20.66 -7.77 -7.67
C ASP A 238 19.34 -7.28 -8.33
N TRP A 239 18.50 -8.23 -8.76
CA TRP A 239 17.20 -7.93 -9.33
C TRP A 239 16.24 -9.13 -9.23
N LEU A 240 15.15 -8.97 -8.49
CA LEU A 240 14.06 -9.93 -8.37
C LEU A 240 13.12 -9.77 -9.56
N ARG A 241 13.27 -10.65 -10.55
CA ARG A 241 12.57 -10.58 -11.83
C ARG A 241 11.06 -10.86 -11.69
N ASP A 242 10.25 -10.11 -12.45
CA ASP A 242 8.79 -10.26 -12.46
C ASP A 242 8.30 -11.67 -12.76
N HIS A 243 8.93 -12.38 -13.72
CA HIS A 243 8.55 -13.76 -14.05
C HIS A 243 8.84 -14.77 -12.93
N ILE A 244 9.59 -14.37 -11.90
CA ILE A 244 9.81 -15.14 -10.68
C ILE A 244 8.83 -14.68 -9.61
N ALA A 245 8.78 -13.39 -9.29
CA ALA A 245 7.97 -12.88 -8.18
C ALA A 245 6.47 -12.84 -8.48
N GLY A 246 6.08 -12.31 -9.64
CA GLY A 246 4.68 -12.09 -10.05
C GLY A 246 3.81 -13.34 -9.91
N PRO A 247 4.18 -14.48 -10.52
CA PRO A 247 3.43 -15.72 -10.38
C PRO A 247 3.26 -16.18 -8.93
N VAL A 248 4.26 -15.96 -8.07
CA VAL A 248 4.15 -16.42 -6.67
C VAL A 248 3.27 -15.49 -5.83
N LEU A 249 3.31 -14.17 -6.08
CA LEU A 249 2.36 -13.23 -5.48
C LEU A 249 0.92 -13.55 -5.93
N GLY A 250 0.74 -13.86 -7.21
CA GLY A 250 -0.53 -14.34 -7.77
C GLY A 250 -0.99 -15.65 -7.16
N ASP A 251 -0.14 -16.66 -7.07
CA ASP A 251 -0.49 -17.96 -6.47
C ASP A 251 -0.88 -17.83 -5.01
N PHE A 252 -0.26 -16.92 -4.25
CA PHE A 252 -0.65 -16.62 -2.88
C PHE A 252 -2.04 -15.96 -2.82
N ALA A 253 -2.30 -14.97 -3.69
CA ALA A 253 -3.62 -14.36 -3.81
C ALA A 253 -4.71 -15.38 -4.15
N ARG A 254 -4.41 -16.30 -5.07
CA ARG A 254 -5.29 -17.40 -5.46
C ARG A 254 -5.56 -18.36 -4.30
N LEU A 255 -4.55 -18.66 -3.49
CA LEU A 255 -4.69 -19.51 -2.31
C LEU A 255 -5.67 -18.90 -1.31
N VAL A 256 -5.50 -17.61 -0.97
CA VAL A 256 -6.40 -16.89 -0.07
C VAL A 256 -7.81 -16.83 -0.66
N TYR A 257 -7.95 -16.41 -1.91
CA TYR A 257 -9.26 -16.34 -2.59
C TYR A 257 -10.01 -17.68 -2.57
N SER A 258 -9.29 -18.79 -2.79
CA SER A 258 -9.87 -20.14 -2.79
C SER A 258 -10.33 -20.59 -1.39
N ALA A 259 -9.69 -20.08 -0.32
CA ALA A 259 -10.13 -20.35 1.05
C ALA A 259 -11.47 -19.67 1.36
N TYR A 260 -11.69 -18.45 0.84
CA TYR A 260 -12.97 -17.75 0.92
C TYR A 260 -14.03 -18.33 -0.02
N ASN A 261 -13.62 -18.87 -1.17
CA ASN A 261 -14.52 -19.34 -2.22
C ASN A 261 -14.26 -20.83 -2.53
N PRO A 262 -14.46 -21.75 -1.56
CA PRO A 262 -14.20 -23.16 -1.77
C PRO A 262 -15.16 -23.72 -2.83
N ILE A 263 -14.63 -24.49 -3.79
CA ILE A 263 -15.45 -25.24 -4.72
C ILE A 263 -16.05 -26.42 -3.94
N PRO A 264 -17.39 -26.52 -3.80
CA PRO A 264 -18.00 -27.66 -3.15
C PRO A 264 -17.62 -28.93 -3.92
N LEU A 265 -17.11 -29.94 -3.21
CA LEU A 265 -16.97 -31.26 -3.81
C LEU A 265 -18.37 -31.80 -4.08
N VAL A 266 -18.69 -32.03 -5.35
CA VAL A 266 -19.92 -32.73 -5.72
C VAL A 266 -19.76 -34.16 -5.25
N GLU A 267 -20.51 -34.57 -4.22
CA GLU A 267 -20.61 -35.98 -3.87
C GLU A 267 -21.23 -36.71 -5.07
N THR A 268 -20.43 -37.50 -5.79
CA THR A 268 -20.97 -38.45 -6.76
C THR A 268 -21.74 -39.50 -5.97
N THR A 269 -23.06 -39.34 -5.88
CA THR A 269 -23.95 -40.43 -5.51
C THR A 269 -23.73 -41.55 -6.52
N GLN A 270 -23.10 -42.65 -6.07
CA GLN A 270 -23.05 -43.88 -6.84
C GLN A 270 -24.48 -44.41 -6.95
N GLU A 271 -25.04 -44.38 -8.16
CA GLU A 271 -26.26 -45.13 -8.52
C GLU A 271 -26.00 -46.63 -8.54
#